data_AF-S2LB62-F1
#
_entry.id   AF-S2LB62-F1
#
_cell.length_a   1.000
_cell.length_b   1.000
_cell.length_c   1.000
_cell.angle_alpha   90.00
_cell.angle_beta   90.00
_cell.angle_gamma   90.00
#
_symmetry.space_group_name_H-M   'P 1'
#
loop_
_entity.id
_entity.type
_entity.pdbx_description
1 polymer ?
#
loop_
_entity_poly.entity_id
_entity_poly.type
_entity_poly.pdbx_seq_one_letter_code
_entity_poly.pdbx_strand_id
1 'polypeptide(L)'
;MGAAVRESGIPRKELSITTKVWIQEAGYEKTKKAFEASLSRLGLDTLDLYLIHMPFGDYYGSWRAMGELYENGKIRAIGVCNFLPGRLMDL
;
A
#
# COMPACT_ATOMS: atom_id res chain seq x y z
N MET A 1 14.47 7.03 -1.35
CA MET A 1 14.11 5.72 -0.75
C MET A 1 14.48 4.54 -1.66
N GLY A 2 13.88 4.36 -2.84
CA GLY A 2 14.18 3.21 -3.71
C GLY A 2 15.67 3.05 -4.05
N ALA A 3 16.37 4.14 -4.37
CA ALA A 3 17.82 4.13 -4.58
C ALA A 3 18.60 3.64 -3.34
N ALA A 4 18.28 4.18 -2.16
CA ALA A 4 18.91 3.77 -0.90
C ALA A 4 18.69 2.28 -0.58
N VAL A 5 17.51 1.72 -0.89
CA VAL A 5 17.26 0.28 -0.74
C VAL A 5 18.21 -0.52 -1.63
N ARG A 6 18.37 -0.14 -2.91
CA ARG A 6 19.27 -0.82 -3.86
C ARG A 6 20.75 -0.67 -3.50
N GLU A 7 21.14 0.51 -3.01
CA GLU A 7 22.52 0.83 -2.65
C GLU A 7 22.95 0.26 -1.29
N SER A 8 21.99 -0.15 -0.45
CA SER A 8 22.27 -0.64 0.90
C SER A 8 23.08 -1.96 0.95
N GLY A 9 23.07 -2.74 -0.12
CA GLY A 9 23.64 -4.11 -0.14
C GLY A 9 22.86 -5.12 0.71
N ILE A 10 21.77 -4.73 1.38
CA ILE A 10 20.96 -5.62 2.20
C ILE A 10 20.02 -6.43 1.28
N PRO A 11 19.95 -7.76 1.42
CA PRO A 11 19.03 -8.58 0.63
C PRO A 11 17.57 -8.13 0.80
N ARG A 12 16.82 -8.03 -0.30
CA ARG A 12 15.42 -7.57 -0.31
C ARG A 12 14.53 -8.30 0.70
N LYS A 13 14.77 -9.60 0.92
CA LYS A 13 14.01 -10.46 1.85
C LYS A 13 14.21 -10.10 3.34
N GLU A 14 15.27 -9.35 3.66
CA GLU A 14 15.59 -8.89 5.01
C GLU A 14 15.05 -7.48 5.28
N LEU A 15 14.48 -6.84 4.27
CA LEU A 15 13.85 -5.52 4.39
C LEU A 15 12.33 -5.67 4.43
N SER A 16 11.69 -4.85 5.26
CA SER A 16 10.23 -4.66 5.26
C SER A 16 9.92 -3.27 4.75
N ILE A 17 9.37 -3.18 3.54
CA ILE A 17 9.03 -1.92 2.88
C ILE A 17 7.54 -1.66 3.00
N THR A 18 7.21 -0.55 3.67
CA THR A 18 5.83 -0.06 3.86
C THR A 18 5.63 1.26 3.12
N THR A 19 4.50 1.40 2.43
CA THR A 19 4.05 2.70 1.91
C THR A 19 2.53 2.80 2.01
N LYS A 20 1.95 3.93 1.59
CA LYS A 20 0.55 4.27 1.85
C LYS A 20 -0.12 4.86 0.60
N VAL A 21 -1.39 4.54 0.35
CA VAL A 21 -2.19 5.25 -0.66
C VAL A 21 -2.56 6.63 -0.11
N TRP A 22 -2.31 7.67 -0.90
CA TRP A 22 -2.63 9.04 -0.49
C TRP A 22 -4.12 9.34 -0.67
N ILE A 23 -4.63 10.31 0.09
CA ILE A 23 -6.06 10.63 0.19
C ILE A 23 -6.70 10.93 -1.18
N GLN A 24 -5.97 11.64 -2.04
CA GLN A 24 -6.43 12.03 -3.37
C GLN A 24 -6.51 10.85 -4.36
N GLU A 25 -5.89 9.73 -3.99
CA GLU A 25 -5.80 8.50 -4.78
C GLU A 25 -6.71 7.39 -4.21
N ALA A 26 -7.52 7.69 -3.19
CA ALA A 26 -8.50 6.76 -2.64
C ALA A 26 -9.57 6.39 -3.69
N GLY A 27 -10.05 5.14 -3.61
CA GLY A 27 -10.98 4.51 -4.55
C GLY A 27 -10.33 3.39 -5.34
N TYR A 28 -11.15 2.43 -5.81
CA TYR A 28 -10.67 1.13 -6.32
C TYR A 28 -9.61 1.25 -7.44
N GLU A 29 -9.97 1.80 -8.60
CA GLU A 29 -9.03 1.94 -9.74
C GLU A 29 -7.87 2.90 -9.43
N LYS A 30 -8.16 3.98 -8.71
CA LYS A 30 -7.14 4.96 -8.34
C LYS A 30 -6.07 4.36 -7.42
N THR A 31 -6.49 3.49 -6.49
CA THR A 31 -5.58 2.80 -5.57
C THR A 31 -4.67 1.83 -6.32
N LYS A 32 -5.21 1.06 -7.29
CA LYS A 32 -4.39 0.18 -8.14
C LYS A 32 -3.35 0.99 -8.92
N LYS A 33 -3.75 2.11 -9.52
CA LYS A 33 -2.84 3.02 -10.23
C LYS A 33 -1.77 3.62 -9.32
N ALA A 34 -2.15 4.07 -8.12
CA ALA A 34 -1.24 4.66 -7.15
C ALA A 34 -0.27 3.64 -6.56
N PHE A 35 -0.71 2.39 -6.41
CA PHE A 35 0.11 1.26 -6.01
C PHE A 35 1.21 0.98 -7.04
N GLU A 36 0.86 0.83 -8.31
CA GLU A 36 1.83 0.62 -9.39
C GLU A 36 2.82 1.80 -9.52
N ALA A 37 2.33 3.03 -9.40
CA ALA A 37 3.20 4.21 -9.37
C ALA A 37 4.16 4.20 -8.16
N SER A 38 3.75 3.64 -7.03
CA SER A 38 4.60 3.51 -5.84
C SER A 38 5.67 2.43 -6.03
N LEU A 39 5.32 1.27 -6.59
CA LEU A 39 6.26 0.23 -6.98
C LEU A 39 7.31 0.75 -7.97
N SER A 40 6.87 1.45 -9.01
CA SER A 40 7.75 2.06 -10.01
C SER A 40 8.74 3.05 -9.39
N ARG A 41 8.29 3.96 -8.53
CA ARG A 41 9.16 4.93 -7.83
C ARG A 41 10.14 4.27 -6.86
N LEU A 42 9.73 3.17 -6.22
CA LEU A 42 10.58 2.41 -5.31
C LEU A 42 11.53 1.46 -6.06
N GLY A 43 11.20 1.10 -7.31
CA GLY A 43 11.90 0.07 -8.07
C GLY A 43 11.74 -1.31 -7.43
N LEU A 44 10.51 -1.66 -7.06
CA LEU A 44 10.15 -2.93 -6.41
C LEU A 44 9.03 -3.62 -7.18
N ASP A 45 8.97 -4.94 -7.10
CA ASP A 45 7.87 -5.72 -7.69
C ASP A 45 6.75 -6.02 -6.69
N THR A 46 7.07 -5.96 -5.39
CA THR A 46 6.17 -6.27 -4.27
C THR A 46 6.42 -5.36 -3.06
N LEU A 47 5.36 -5.16 -2.27
CA LEU A 47 5.41 -4.47 -0.98
C LEU A 47 5.17 -5.43 0.18
N ASP A 48 5.78 -5.15 1.33
CA ASP A 48 5.54 -5.94 2.54
C ASP A 48 4.25 -5.50 3.23
N LEU A 49 3.99 -4.19 3.24
CA LEU A 49 2.76 -3.62 3.79
C LEU A 49 2.31 -2.40 2.99
N TYR A 50 1.01 -2.34 2.67
CA TYR A 50 0.39 -1.16 2.09
C TYR A 50 -0.76 -0.68 2.95
N LEU A 51 -0.82 0.63 3.20
CA LEU A 51 -1.77 1.23 4.13
C LEU A 51 -2.69 2.23 3.46
N ILE A 52 -3.97 2.24 3.83
CA ILE A 52 -4.84 3.41 3.63
C ILE A 52 -4.38 4.51 4.58
N HIS A 53 -3.89 5.64 4.06
CA HIS A 53 -3.25 6.66 4.89
C HIS A 53 -4.22 7.41 5.80
N MET A 54 -5.45 7.69 5.34
CA MET A 54 -6.50 8.32 6.14
C MET A 54 -7.88 7.80 5.71
N PRO A 55 -8.88 7.79 6.61
CA PRO A 55 -10.24 7.35 6.31
C PRO A 55 -11.06 8.42 5.56
N PHE A 56 -10.53 8.93 4.44
CA PHE A 56 -11.19 9.93 3.60
C PHE A 56 -11.36 9.43 2.16
N GLY A 57 -12.40 9.93 1.48
CA GLY A 57 -12.74 9.49 0.12
C GLY A 57 -13.27 8.05 0.09
N ASP A 58 -13.13 7.38 -1.05
CA ASP A 58 -13.57 6.00 -1.26
C ASP A 58 -12.54 4.99 -0.71
N TYR A 59 -12.35 4.99 0.61
CA TYR A 59 -11.44 4.06 1.26
C TYR A 59 -11.97 2.61 1.26
N TYR A 60 -13.29 2.40 1.12
CA TYR A 60 -13.86 1.07 0.89
C TYR A 60 -13.44 0.49 -0.46
N GLY A 61 -13.47 1.31 -1.51
CA GLY A 61 -12.92 0.94 -2.82
C GLY A 61 -11.43 0.66 -2.75
N SER A 62 -10.66 1.48 -2.01
CA SER A 62 -9.25 1.22 -1.75
C SER A 62 -9.04 -0.12 -1.04
N TRP A 63 -9.84 -0.43 -0.02
CA TRP A 63 -9.75 -1.70 0.70
C TRP A 63 -9.98 -2.91 -0.21
N ARG A 64 -11.02 -2.86 -1.06
CA ARG A 64 -11.27 -3.91 -2.06
C ARG A 64 -10.11 -4.06 -3.06
N ALA A 65 -9.58 -2.95 -3.56
CA ALA A 65 -8.42 -2.98 -4.46
C ALA A 65 -7.18 -3.57 -3.78
N MET A 66 -6.94 -3.21 -2.52
CA MET A 66 -5.85 -3.74 -1.72
C MET A 66 -6.02 -5.24 -1.46
N GLY A 67 -7.25 -5.72 -1.23
CA GLY A 67 -7.56 -7.14 -1.13
C GLY A 67 -7.18 -7.92 -2.38
N GLU A 68 -7.55 -7.42 -3.57
CA GLU A 68 -7.17 -8.06 -4.84
C GLU A 68 -5.65 -8.06 -5.04
N LEU A 69 -4.95 -6.96 -4.71
CA LEU A 69 -3.49 -6.89 -4.80
C LEU A 69 -2.80 -7.86 -3.83
N TYR A 70 -3.39 -8.08 -2.65
CA TYR A 70 -2.95 -9.09 -1.69
C TYR A 70 -3.14 -10.51 -2.23
N GLU A 71 -4.34 -10.83 -2.73
CA GLU A 71 -4.65 -12.14 -3.33
C GLU A 71 -3.74 -12.46 -4.52
N ASN A 72 -3.38 -11.45 -5.32
CA ASN A 72 -2.46 -11.56 -6.44
C ASN A 72 -0.97 -11.57 -6.04
N GLY A 73 -0.64 -11.59 -4.74
CA GLY A 73 0.73 -11.67 -4.25
C GLY A 73 1.59 -10.41 -4.47
N LYS A 74 0.97 -9.29 -4.85
CA LYS A 74 1.66 -8.00 -5.03
C LYS A 74 2.01 -7.32 -3.71
N ILE A 75 1.27 -7.65 -2.65
CA ILE A 75 1.46 -7.11 -1.30
C ILE A 75 1.35 -8.24 -0.28
N ARG A 76 2.26 -8.31 0.68
CA ARG A 76 2.24 -9.37 1.71
C ARG A 76 1.28 -9.11 2.86
N ALA A 77 0.92 -7.85 3.10
CA ALA A 77 -0.06 -7.45 4.09
C ALA A 77 -0.72 -6.12 3.70
N ILE A 78 -1.97 -5.94 4.10
CA ILE A 78 -2.72 -4.70 3.90
C ILE A 78 -3.20 -4.17 5.26
N GLY A 79 -3.38 -2.86 5.36
CA GLY A 79 -3.85 -2.27 6.61
C GLY A 79 -4.31 -0.82 6.45
N VAL A 80 -4.49 -0.17 7.59
CA VAL A 80 -4.96 1.21 7.67
C VAL A 80 -4.12 2.04 8.62
N CYS A 81 -4.15 3.37 8.44
CA CYS A 81 -3.48 4.34 9.28
C CYS A 81 -4.48 5.47 9.62
N ASN A 82 -4.45 5.95 10.86
CA ASN A 82 -5.34 7.02 11.36
C ASN A 82 -6.84 6.67 11.37
N PHE A 83 -7.19 5.39 11.49
CA PHE A 83 -8.57 4.93 11.66
C PHE A 83 -8.90 4.87 13.16
N LEU A 84 -9.95 5.58 13.58
CA LEU A 84 -10.54 5.38 14.90
C LEU A 84 -11.30 4.04 14.94
N PRO A 85 -11.51 3.44 16.13
CA PRO A 85 -12.15 2.12 16.23
C PRO A 85 -13.47 2.00 15.49
N GLY A 86 -14.33 3.03 15.57
CA GLY A 86 -15.60 3.05 14.82
C GLY A 86 -15.40 2.90 13.32
N ARG A 87 -14.44 3.62 12.73
CA ARG A 87 -14.14 3.55 11.30
C ARG A 87 -13.42 2.28 10.89
N LEU A 88 -12.70 1.65 11.81
CA LEU A 88 -12.07 0.36 11.57
C LEU A 88 -13.11 -0.77 11.53
N MET A 89 -14.13 -0.73 12.38
CA MET A 89 -15.20 -1.72 12.41
C MET A 89 -16.09 -1.71 11.16
N ASP A 90 -16.06 -0.62 10.39
CA ASP A 90 -16.84 -0.49 9.16
C ASP A 90 -16.21 -1.23 7.94
N LEU A 91 -14.93 -1.65 8.04
CA LEU A 91 -14.16 -2.31 6.97
C LEU A 91 -14.31 -3.83 6.97
#